data_AF-A0A3D5Y5N5-F1
#
_entry.id   AF-A0A3D5Y5N5-F1
#
_cell.length_a   1.000
_cell.length_b   1.000
_cell.length_c   1.000
_cell.angle_alpha   90.00
_cell.angle_beta   90.00
_cell.angle_gamma   90.00
#
_symmetry.space_group_name_H-M   'P 1'
#
loop_
_entity.id
_entity.type
_entity.pdbx_description
1 polymer ?
#
loop_
_entity_poly.entity_id
_entity_poly.type
_entity_poly.pdbx_seq_one_letter_code
_entity_poly.pdbx_strand_id
1 'polypeptide(L)'
;VWDRGDGSLGRQSLLKQTVTGSGASGRVISTDAVNWKGTGTGQHYGCYFDLPDKGERVVTDPRYRQIDGLVYFNTLIPTDPRPCAVGGSGWLMAVEAKNCGSPESAAFDYDGDDLVGSKGDYAKLPKNKSGKEQSVGFAGKKYTAAKGTPAGVNIAGDRRFTPGSGTGEAAEIQSERVQSGTGFMTKRLSWEQLFP
;
A
#
# COMPACT_ATOMS: atom_id res chain seq x y z
N VAL A 1 6.89 -4.76 -11.47
CA VAL A 1 7.02 -5.40 -12.81
C VAL A 1 7.92 -6.61 -12.65
N TRP A 2 7.63 -7.70 -13.35
CA TRP A 2 8.44 -8.92 -13.34
C TRP A 2 9.60 -8.79 -14.32
N ASP A 3 10.81 -8.85 -13.78
CA ASP A 3 12.03 -8.83 -14.57
C ASP A 3 12.40 -10.25 -15.03
N ARG A 4 12.33 -10.47 -16.34
CA ARG A 4 12.78 -11.70 -17.03
C ARG A 4 13.70 -11.40 -18.22
N GLY A 5 14.14 -10.16 -18.38
CA GLY A 5 14.82 -9.70 -19.59
C GLY A 5 13.92 -9.55 -20.82
N ASP A 6 12.59 -9.63 -20.67
CA ASP A 6 11.63 -9.39 -21.74
C ASP A 6 11.49 -7.87 -22.00
N GLY A 7 11.83 -7.43 -23.22
CA GLY A 7 11.74 -6.02 -23.64
C GLY A 7 10.36 -5.60 -24.14
N SER A 8 10.21 -4.31 -24.44
CA SER A 8 9.01 -3.73 -25.10
C SER A 8 7.68 -3.94 -24.35
N LEU A 9 7.73 -4.09 -23.03
CA LEU A 9 6.55 -4.20 -22.18
C LEU A 9 5.93 -2.82 -21.91
N GLY A 10 4.60 -2.74 -21.91
CA GLY A 10 3.84 -1.54 -21.57
C GLY A 10 2.72 -1.83 -20.58
N ARG A 11 1.87 -0.83 -20.30
CA ARG A 11 0.73 -0.99 -19.37
C ARG A 11 -0.25 -2.10 -19.78
N GLN A 12 -0.39 -2.37 -21.08
CA GLN A 12 -1.18 -3.47 -21.63
C GLN A 12 -0.64 -4.86 -21.25
N SER A 13 0.64 -4.94 -20.89
CA SER A 13 1.30 -6.17 -20.43
C SER A 13 1.19 -6.35 -18.92
N LEU A 14 0.54 -5.43 -18.20
CA LEU A 14 0.37 -5.46 -16.74
C LEU A 14 -1.11 -5.56 -16.38
N LEU A 15 -1.40 -6.25 -15.28
CA LEU A 15 -2.75 -6.24 -14.72
C LEU A 15 -3.05 -4.86 -14.13
N LYS A 16 -4.08 -4.18 -14.66
CA LYS A 16 -4.62 -2.97 -14.04
C LYS A 16 -5.51 -3.34 -12.87
N GLN A 17 -5.22 -2.79 -11.69
CA GLN A 17 -6.13 -2.72 -10.57
C GLN A 17 -6.80 -1.35 -10.51
N THR A 18 -7.96 -1.28 -9.87
CA THR A 18 -8.76 -0.06 -9.72
C THR A 18 -8.85 0.31 -8.25
N VAL A 19 -8.50 1.56 -7.93
CA VAL A 19 -8.69 2.15 -6.60
C VAL A 19 -10.14 2.60 -6.47
N THR A 20 -10.78 2.19 -5.38
CA THR A 20 -12.12 2.63 -4.98
C THR A 20 -12.02 3.25 -3.59
N GLY A 21 -12.85 4.28 -3.34
CA GLY A 21 -13.01 4.84 -2.00
C GLY A 21 -14.06 4.05 -1.23
N SER A 22 -13.78 3.68 0.02
CA SER A 22 -14.81 3.22 0.93
C SER A 22 -15.40 4.42 1.68
N GLY A 23 -16.68 4.36 2.03
CA GLY A 23 -17.37 5.38 2.83
C GLY A 23 -16.79 5.60 4.24
N ALA A 24 -15.76 4.83 4.64
CA ALA A 24 -15.10 4.91 5.93
C ALA A 24 -13.84 5.81 5.93
N SER A 25 -13.53 6.52 4.84
CA SER A 25 -12.28 7.29 4.61
C SER A 25 -11.05 6.47 4.21
N GLY A 26 -11.27 5.23 3.74
CA GLY A 26 -10.22 4.26 3.43
C GLY A 26 -10.16 3.97 1.94
N ARG A 27 -9.01 3.50 1.46
CA ARG A 27 -8.87 3.05 0.07
C ARG A 27 -9.00 1.54 -0.01
N VAL A 28 -9.69 1.08 -1.03
CA VAL A 28 -9.82 -0.34 -1.37
C VAL A 28 -9.42 -0.50 -2.83
N ILE A 29 -8.53 -1.43 -3.11
CA ILE A 29 -8.05 -1.68 -4.47
C ILE A 29 -8.59 -3.05 -4.91
N SER A 30 -9.03 -3.17 -6.17
CA SER A 30 -9.43 -4.46 -6.72
C SER A 30 -8.34 -5.52 -6.53
N THR A 31 -8.75 -6.78 -6.42
CA THR A 31 -7.87 -7.91 -6.06
C THR A 31 -7.78 -8.95 -7.16
N ASP A 32 -7.91 -8.54 -8.42
CA ASP A 32 -7.82 -9.45 -9.56
C ASP A 32 -6.47 -10.18 -9.55
N ALA A 33 -6.49 -11.46 -9.97
CA ALA A 33 -5.31 -12.29 -9.96
C ALA A 33 -4.40 -12.00 -11.17
N VAL A 34 -3.10 -11.82 -10.92
CA VAL A 34 -2.11 -11.65 -12.00
C VAL A 34 -1.88 -13.00 -12.68
N ASN A 35 -2.17 -13.09 -13.97
CA ASN A 35 -1.85 -14.27 -14.78
C ASN A 35 -0.36 -14.33 -15.17
N TRP A 36 0.47 -14.89 -14.29
CA TRP A 36 1.91 -15.07 -14.53
C TRP A 36 2.27 -16.16 -15.53
N LYS A 37 1.35 -17.11 -15.77
CA LYS A 37 1.59 -18.32 -16.57
C LYS A 37 0.90 -18.31 -17.93
N GLY A 38 0.29 -17.19 -18.32
CA GLY A 38 -0.32 -17.05 -19.63
C GLY A 38 0.70 -17.13 -20.77
N THR A 39 0.21 -17.28 -21.99
CA THR A 39 1.00 -17.10 -23.22
C THR A 39 0.42 -15.94 -24.02
N GLY A 40 1.26 -15.21 -24.75
CA GLY A 40 0.84 -14.09 -25.60
C GLY A 40 0.06 -13.01 -24.84
N THR A 41 -1.12 -12.64 -25.35
CA THR A 41 -1.94 -11.52 -24.85
C THR A 41 -2.61 -11.77 -23.49
N GLY A 42 -2.64 -13.02 -23.02
CA GLY A 42 -3.23 -13.37 -21.72
C GLY A 42 -2.24 -13.29 -20.55
N GLN A 43 -0.94 -13.16 -20.81
CA GLN A 43 0.10 -13.12 -19.78
C GLN A 43 0.25 -11.70 -19.21
N HIS A 44 0.40 -11.60 -17.90
CA HIS A 44 0.78 -10.37 -17.22
C HIS A 44 2.23 -10.44 -16.72
N TYR A 45 2.91 -9.30 -16.80
CA TYR A 45 4.29 -9.06 -16.36
C TYR A 45 4.33 -8.23 -15.08
N GLY A 46 3.26 -8.27 -14.30
CA GLY A 46 3.09 -7.48 -13.10
C GLY A 46 1.73 -6.84 -13.04
N CYS A 47 1.64 -5.82 -12.19
CA CYS A 47 0.42 -5.10 -11.91
C CYS A 47 0.70 -3.62 -11.73
N TYR A 48 -0.35 -2.82 -11.84
CA TYR A 48 -0.33 -1.41 -11.50
C TYR A 48 -1.73 -0.94 -11.11
N PHE A 49 -1.80 0.20 -10.44
CA PHE A 49 -3.02 0.98 -10.31
C PHE A 49 -2.64 2.45 -10.50
N ASP A 50 -3.60 3.25 -10.95
CA ASP A 50 -3.43 4.69 -11.02
C ASP A 50 -3.90 5.31 -9.70
N LEU A 51 -3.13 6.28 -9.19
CA LEU A 51 -3.51 7.04 -8.00
C LEU A 51 -4.69 7.97 -8.36
N PRO A 52 -5.79 7.96 -7.58
CA PRO A 52 -7.04 8.60 -7.98
C PRO A 52 -7.03 10.12 -7.79
N ASP A 53 -6.23 10.64 -6.85
CA ASP A 53 -6.23 12.07 -6.53
C ASP A 53 -5.32 12.84 -7.50
N LYS A 54 -5.79 14.01 -7.96
CA LYS A 54 -5.04 14.83 -8.92
C LYS A 54 -3.70 15.26 -8.34
N GLY A 55 -2.62 14.96 -9.05
CA GLY A 55 -1.25 15.31 -8.63
C GLY A 55 -0.71 14.44 -7.51
N GLU A 56 -1.45 13.40 -7.09
CA GLU A 56 -0.96 12.43 -6.12
C GLU A 56 0.25 11.67 -6.67
N ARG A 57 1.25 11.48 -5.81
CA ARG A 57 2.51 10.84 -6.18
C ARG A 57 3.12 10.09 -5.01
N VAL A 58 3.83 9.01 -5.34
CA VAL A 58 4.72 8.33 -4.39
C VAL A 58 6.04 9.10 -4.37
N VAL A 59 6.43 9.59 -3.19
CA VAL A 59 7.65 10.42 -3.02
C VAL A 59 8.61 9.83 -1.99
N THR A 60 8.29 8.65 -1.47
CA THR A 60 9.05 7.94 -0.44
C THR A 60 9.37 6.54 -0.90
N ASP A 61 10.51 6.02 -0.46
CA ASP A 61 10.87 4.63 -0.74
C ASP A 61 9.83 3.65 -0.17
N PRO A 62 9.31 2.72 -0.99
CA PRO A 62 8.44 1.67 -0.50
C PRO A 62 9.22 0.67 0.35
N ARG A 63 8.53 0.01 1.29
CA ARG A 63 9.06 -1.05 2.14
C ARG A 63 8.25 -2.32 1.92
N TYR A 64 8.90 -3.35 1.37
CA TYR A 64 8.32 -4.69 1.34
C TYR A 64 8.53 -5.38 2.70
N ARG A 65 7.47 -5.98 3.23
CA ARG A 65 7.53 -6.75 4.47
C ARG A 65 7.11 -8.18 4.19
N GLN A 66 8.03 -9.13 4.40
CA GLN A 66 7.80 -10.52 4.01
C GLN A 66 6.74 -11.23 4.87
N ILE A 67 6.54 -10.78 6.12
CA ILE A 67 5.68 -11.47 7.08
C ILE A 67 4.19 -11.40 6.71
N ASP A 68 3.79 -10.33 6.04
CA ASP A 68 2.44 -10.09 5.53
C ASP A 68 2.38 -10.06 4.00
N GLY A 69 3.53 -10.04 3.32
CA GLY A 69 3.60 -9.98 1.85
C GLY A 69 3.22 -8.62 1.28
N LEU A 70 3.21 -7.57 2.11
CA LEU A 70 2.73 -6.25 1.73
C LEU A 70 3.88 -5.31 1.37
N VAL A 71 3.59 -4.41 0.43
CA VAL A 71 4.42 -3.25 0.10
C VAL A 71 3.77 -2.02 0.75
N TYR A 72 4.46 -1.46 1.73
CA TYR A 72 4.07 -0.24 2.41
C TYR A 72 4.74 0.96 1.74
N PHE A 73 3.98 2.01 1.48
CA PHE A 73 4.51 3.26 0.94
C PHE A 73 3.62 4.42 1.35
N ASN A 74 4.09 5.63 1.12
CA ASN A 74 3.34 6.85 1.37
C ASN A 74 3.12 7.61 0.07
N THR A 75 1.94 8.21 -0.05
CA THR A 75 1.63 9.14 -1.13
C THR A 75 1.46 10.55 -0.60
N LEU A 76 1.80 11.51 -1.44
CA LEU A 76 1.64 12.94 -1.23
C LEU A 76 0.65 13.46 -2.27
N ILE A 77 -0.30 14.27 -1.81
CA ILE A 77 -1.21 15.07 -2.63
C ILE A 77 -0.89 16.54 -2.35
N PRO A 78 -0.23 17.25 -3.28
CA PRO A 78 0.07 18.66 -3.09
C PRO A 78 -1.22 19.50 -3.11
N THR A 79 -1.30 20.52 -2.25
CA THR A 79 -2.38 21.52 -2.31
C THR A 79 -2.22 22.47 -3.50
N ASP A 80 -0.99 22.65 -3.99
CA ASP A 80 -0.65 23.57 -5.06
C ASP A 80 0.43 22.93 -5.96
N PRO A 81 0.24 22.93 -7.30
CA PRO A 81 1.20 22.32 -8.23
C PRO A 81 2.51 23.12 -8.40
N ARG A 82 2.59 24.35 -7.90
CA ARG A 82 3.81 25.17 -7.99
C ARG A 82 4.99 24.50 -7.26
N PRO A 83 6.20 24.53 -7.83
CA PRO A 83 7.40 24.08 -7.14
C PRO A 83 7.54 24.76 -5.78
N CYS A 84 7.93 24.00 -4.76
CA CYS A 84 8.16 24.45 -3.37
C CYS A 84 6.93 24.98 -2.62
N ALA A 85 5.72 24.90 -3.17
CA ALA A 85 4.52 25.19 -2.40
C ALA A 85 4.41 24.22 -1.22
N VAL A 86 4.22 24.77 -0.02
CA VAL A 86 4.17 24.00 1.22
C VAL A 86 2.76 23.48 1.47
N GLY A 87 2.71 22.30 2.09
CA GLY A 87 1.46 21.67 2.47
C GLY A 87 0.95 20.64 1.45
N GLY A 88 -0.15 20.01 1.83
CA GLY A 88 -0.67 18.85 1.13
C GLY A 88 -1.41 17.95 2.10
N SER A 89 -1.92 16.86 1.55
CA SER A 89 -2.35 15.70 2.33
C SER A 89 -1.64 14.46 1.80
N GLY A 90 -1.93 13.30 2.37
CA GLY A 90 -1.35 12.06 1.87
C GLY A 90 -2.10 10.84 2.34
N TRP A 91 -1.63 9.69 1.90
CA TRP A 91 -2.14 8.39 2.29
C TRP A 91 -1.00 7.50 2.77
N LEU A 92 -1.28 6.79 3.85
CA LEU A 92 -0.50 5.64 4.29
C LEU A 92 -1.02 4.44 3.51
N MET A 93 -0.22 3.91 2.59
CA MET A 93 -0.64 2.82 1.69
C MET A 93 0.00 1.49 2.11
N ALA A 94 -0.72 0.40 1.85
CA ALA A 94 -0.25 -0.97 1.95
C ALA A 94 -0.95 -1.82 0.88
N VAL A 95 -0.19 -2.46 0.00
CA VAL A 95 -0.75 -3.28 -1.09
C VAL A 95 -0.08 -4.65 -1.15
N GLU A 96 -0.80 -5.64 -1.65
CA GLU A 96 -0.27 -6.97 -1.92
C GLU A 96 0.84 -6.92 -2.97
N ALA A 97 2.03 -7.44 -2.64
CA ALA A 97 3.16 -7.47 -3.59
C ALA A 97 2.85 -8.32 -4.84
N LYS A 98 1.98 -9.34 -4.69
CA LYS A 98 1.66 -10.31 -5.74
C LYS A 98 0.70 -9.79 -6.81
N ASN A 99 -0.15 -8.81 -6.50
CA ASN A 99 -1.17 -8.32 -7.43
C ASN A 99 -1.47 -6.81 -7.35
N CYS A 100 -0.76 -6.04 -6.52
CA CYS A 100 -0.95 -4.62 -6.29
C CYS A 100 -2.35 -4.24 -5.75
N GLY A 101 -3.13 -5.23 -5.32
CA GLY A 101 -4.49 -5.06 -4.83
C GLY A 101 -4.56 -4.77 -3.34
N SER A 102 -5.79 -4.69 -2.83
CA SER A 102 -6.02 -4.63 -1.38
C SER A 102 -5.46 -5.87 -0.68
N PRO A 103 -4.86 -5.71 0.52
CA PRO A 103 -4.44 -6.80 1.39
C PRO A 103 -5.54 -7.84 1.62
N GLU A 104 -5.20 -9.14 1.59
CA GLU A 104 -6.13 -10.20 2.00
C GLU A 104 -6.39 -10.15 3.51
N SER A 105 -5.34 -9.87 4.29
CA SER A 105 -5.41 -9.59 5.73
C SER A 105 -5.33 -8.09 5.99
N ALA A 106 -5.98 -7.60 7.04
CA ALA A 106 -5.89 -6.20 7.42
C ALA A 106 -4.44 -5.72 7.58
N ALA A 107 -4.12 -4.54 7.02
CA ALA A 107 -2.80 -3.92 7.15
C ALA A 107 -2.76 -2.80 8.21
N PHE A 108 -3.93 -2.30 8.58
CA PHE A 108 -4.12 -1.17 9.47
C PHE A 108 -5.19 -1.52 10.50
N ASP A 109 -5.00 -1.05 11.72
CA ASP A 109 -6.09 -0.89 12.69
C ASP A 109 -6.92 0.31 12.22
N TYR A 110 -8.08 0.02 11.63
CA TYR A 110 -8.97 0.96 10.99
C TYR A 110 -10.15 1.33 11.90
N ASP A 111 -10.62 0.40 12.72
CA ASP A 111 -11.71 0.64 13.67
C ASP A 111 -11.26 1.18 15.04
N GLY A 112 -9.95 1.20 15.30
CA GLY A 112 -9.33 1.86 16.44
C GLY A 112 -9.42 1.03 17.72
N ASP A 113 -9.50 -0.29 17.62
CA ASP A 113 -9.59 -1.21 18.78
C ASP A 113 -8.22 -1.71 19.28
N ASP A 114 -7.12 -1.15 18.76
CA ASP A 114 -5.75 -1.55 19.03
C ASP A 114 -5.41 -3.00 18.59
N LEU A 115 -6.22 -3.61 17.72
CA LEU A 115 -6.03 -4.97 17.19
C LEU A 115 -6.18 -5.02 15.67
N VAL A 116 -5.06 -5.11 14.96
CA VAL A 116 -5.10 -5.33 13.50
C VAL A 116 -5.63 -6.74 13.20
N GLY A 117 -6.68 -6.79 12.39
CA GLY A 117 -7.37 -8.01 11.98
C GLY A 117 -8.78 -8.14 12.53
N SER A 118 -9.28 -7.13 13.24
CA SER A 118 -10.67 -7.05 13.69
C SER A 118 -11.62 -6.81 12.52
N LYS A 119 -12.90 -7.11 12.71
CA LYS A 119 -13.91 -7.05 11.61
C LYS A 119 -14.02 -5.65 11.00
N GLY A 120 -13.80 -4.59 11.77
CA GLY A 120 -13.87 -3.22 11.27
C GLY A 120 -12.66 -2.80 10.43
N ASP A 121 -11.59 -3.60 10.40
CA ASP A 121 -10.41 -3.37 9.56
C ASP A 121 -10.56 -3.81 8.11
N TYR A 122 -11.69 -4.44 7.79
CA TYR A 122 -11.96 -4.98 6.47
C TYR A 122 -13.05 -4.19 5.74
N ALA A 123 -12.80 -3.94 4.47
CA ALA A 123 -13.78 -3.48 3.51
C ALA A 123 -14.45 -4.66 2.80
N LYS A 124 -15.70 -4.45 2.40
CA LYS A 124 -16.37 -5.32 1.44
C LYS A 124 -16.14 -4.82 0.02
N LEU A 125 -15.62 -5.69 -0.84
CA LEU A 125 -15.61 -5.49 -2.27
C LEU A 125 -16.89 -6.04 -2.91
N PRO A 126 -17.34 -5.47 -4.05
CA PRO A 126 -18.39 -6.05 -4.87
C PRO A 126 -18.09 -7.52 -5.21
N LYS A 127 -19.15 -8.30 -5.45
CA LYS A 127 -19.01 -9.72 -5.79
C LYS A 127 -18.09 -9.89 -7.00
N ASN A 128 -17.10 -10.76 -6.87
CA ASN A 128 -16.25 -11.13 -7.99
C ASN A 128 -17.04 -11.91 -9.06
N LYS A 129 -16.40 -12.27 -10.17
CA LYS A 129 -17.00 -13.07 -11.26
C LYS A 129 -17.59 -14.41 -10.80
N SER A 130 -17.20 -14.90 -9.61
CA SER A 130 -17.71 -16.13 -8.99
C SER A 130 -18.88 -15.89 -8.03
N GLY A 131 -19.40 -14.66 -7.92
CA GLY A 131 -20.58 -14.31 -7.12
C GLY A 131 -20.35 -14.24 -5.61
N LYS A 132 -19.11 -14.38 -5.13
CA LYS A 132 -18.78 -14.32 -3.68
C LYS A 132 -18.47 -12.89 -3.26
N GLU A 133 -19.03 -12.47 -2.12
CA GLU A 133 -18.56 -11.27 -1.43
C GLU A 133 -17.09 -11.46 -1.02
N GLN A 134 -16.28 -10.43 -1.23
CA GLN A 134 -14.88 -10.42 -0.84
C GLN A 134 -14.70 -9.45 0.31
N SER A 135 -14.12 -9.94 1.41
CA SER A 135 -13.65 -9.12 2.53
C SER A 135 -12.16 -8.94 2.37
N VAL A 136 -11.69 -7.70 2.37
CA VAL A 136 -10.28 -7.35 2.14
C VAL A 136 -9.86 -6.25 3.10
N GLY A 137 -8.58 -6.23 3.48
CA GLY A 137 -8.03 -5.12 4.24
C GLY A 137 -8.06 -3.82 3.44
N PHE A 138 -8.17 -2.69 4.15
CA PHE A 138 -7.97 -1.39 3.51
C PHE A 138 -6.53 -1.28 2.96
N ALA A 139 -6.42 -0.84 1.70
CA ALA A 139 -5.16 -0.58 1.03
C ALA A 139 -4.58 0.81 1.35
N GLY A 140 -5.37 1.69 1.95
CA GLY A 140 -4.90 3.00 2.33
C GLY A 140 -5.69 3.62 3.47
N LYS A 141 -4.96 4.29 4.37
CA LYS A 141 -5.49 5.09 5.46
C LYS A 141 -5.07 6.55 5.26
N LYS A 142 -6.00 7.48 5.41
CA LYS A 142 -5.69 8.91 5.23
C LYS A 142 -4.66 9.34 6.28
N TYR A 143 -3.63 10.07 5.86
CA TYR A 143 -2.69 10.69 6.81
C TYR A 143 -3.34 11.96 7.38
N THR A 144 -3.53 12.01 8.69
CA THR A 144 -4.29 13.07 9.38
C THR A 144 -3.45 13.93 10.33
N ALA A 145 -2.17 13.62 10.53
CA ALA A 145 -1.34 14.37 11.47
C ALA A 145 -1.00 15.79 10.96
N ALA A 146 -1.31 16.79 11.81
CA ALA A 146 -0.80 18.17 11.82
C ALA A 146 -0.75 18.95 10.48
N LYS A 147 -1.71 18.71 9.55
CA LYS A 147 -1.79 19.42 8.25
C LYS A 147 -0.50 19.33 7.42
N GLY A 148 0.14 18.16 7.45
CA GLY A 148 1.35 17.89 6.69
C GLY A 148 1.21 16.70 5.75
N THR A 149 2.33 16.34 5.16
CA THR A 149 2.42 15.24 4.21
C THR A 149 3.29 14.14 4.79
N PRO A 150 2.95 12.85 4.59
CA PRO A 150 3.69 11.76 5.19
C PRO A 150 5.08 11.62 4.53
N ALA A 151 6.11 11.46 5.36
CA ALA A 151 7.48 11.17 4.94
C ALA A 151 7.73 9.64 4.88
N GLY A 152 8.99 9.20 4.83
CA GLY A 152 9.34 7.78 4.61
C GLY A 152 8.70 6.77 5.56
N VAL A 153 8.47 5.55 5.07
CA VAL A 153 7.93 4.44 5.86
C VAL A 153 9.01 3.84 6.76
N ASN A 154 8.72 3.77 8.06
CA ASN A 154 9.53 3.05 9.04
C ASN A 154 8.64 2.05 9.78
N ILE A 155 9.04 0.78 9.84
CA ILE A 155 8.28 -0.27 10.53
C ILE A 155 9.24 -1.00 11.48
N ALA A 156 8.85 -1.09 12.75
CA ALA A 156 9.57 -1.83 13.77
C ALA A 156 8.57 -2.70 14.55
N GLY A 157 8.79 -4.01 14.54
CA GLY A 157 7.83 -4.97 15.12
C GLY A 157 6.48 -4.93 14.41
N ASP A 158 5.44 -4.64 15.18
CA ASP A 158 4.04 -4.48 14.76
C ASP A 158 3.58 -3.02 14.71
N ARG A 159 4.53 -2.07 14.71
CA ARG A 159 4.23 -0.64 14.59
C ARG A 159 4.88 -0.01 13.37
N ARG A 160 4.12 0.83 12.69
CA ARG A 160 4.60 1.76 11.67
C ARG A 160 4.75 3.14 12.29
N PHE A 161 5.85 3.81 11.97
CA PHE A 161 6.16 5.16 12.37
C PHE A 161 6.28 6.02 11.11
N THR A 162 5.48 7.07 11.05
CA THR A 162 5.42 7.99 9.90
C THR A 162 5.66 9.42 10.38
N PRO A 163 6.87 9.97 10.16
CA PRO A 163 7.10 11.39 10.31
C PRO A 163 6.34 12.17 9.23
N GLY A 164 6.11 13.47 9.43
CA GLY A 164 5.47 14.32 8.44
C GLY A 164 5.99 15.74 8.46
N SER A 165 5.52 16.53 7.50
CA SER A 165 5.94 17.92 7.30
C SER A 165 5.14 18.96 8.07
N GLY A 166 4.25 18.54 8.98
CA GLY A 166 3.41 19.45 9.75
C GLY A 166 4.24 20.28 10.73
N THR A 167 3.91 21.56 10.90
CA THR A 167 4.61 22.49 11.81
C THR A 167 3.65 22.96 12.90
N GLY A 168 3.73 22.36 14.09
CA GLY A 168 2.93 22.70 15.27
C GLY A 168 3.33 21.80 16.46
N GLU A 169 2.84 22.07 17.67
CA GLU A 169 3.18 21.29 18.87
C GLU A 169 2.80 19.79 18.77
N ALA A 170 1.94 19.45 17.80
CA ALA A 170 1.56 18.09 17.43
C ALA A 170 2.26 17.57 16.15
N ALA A 171 3.44 18.08 15.79
CA ALA A 171 4.31 17.51 14.75
C ALA A 171 4.92 16.16 15.20
N GLU A 172 4.08 15.29 15.73
CA GLU A 172 4.44 13.99 16.25
C GLU A 172 4.63 13.01 15.10
N ILE A 173 5.61 12.13 15.29
CA ILE A 173 5.74 10.93 14.46
C ILE A 173 4.47 10.11 14.71
N GLN A 174 3.59 10.04 13.71
CA GLN A 174 2.39 9.22 13.81
C GLN A 174 2.83 7.76 13.94
N SER A 175 2.31 7.08 14.95
CA SER A 175 2.51 5.64 15.09
C SER A 175 1.18 4.91 14.99
N GLU A 176 1.17 3.81 14.26
CA GLU A 176 -0.01 2.96 14.10
C GLU A 176 0.38 1.49 14.15
N ARG A 177 -0.56 0.65 14.60
CA ARG A 177 -0.38 -0.79 14.53
C ARG A 177 -0.49 -1.26 13.08
N VAL A 178 0.39 -2.17 12.71
CA VAL A 178 0.33 -2.96 11.48
C VAL A 178 0.21 -4.43 11.86
N GLN A 179 -0.16 -5.28 10.90
CA GLN A 179 -0.36 -6.70 11.17
C GLN A 179 0.82 -7.30 11.97
N SER A 180 0.52 -7.88 13.13
CA SER A 180 1.52 -8.56 13.94
C SER A 180 1.92 -9.85 13.25
N GLY A 181 3.22 -10.08 13.10
CA GLY A 181 3.72 -11.33 12.58
C GLY A 181 3.76 -12.39 13.67
N THR A 182 2.93 -13.43 13.58
CA THR A 182 2.90 -14.53 14.57
C THR A 182 3.93 -15.62 14.28
N GLY A 183 5.14 -15.25 13.86
CA GLY A 183 6.17 -16.22 13.49
C GLY A 183 7.55 -15.69 13.81
N PHE A 184 8.36 -16.53 14.47
CA PHE A 184 9.80 -16.34 14.52
C PHE A 184 10.29 -15.96 13.13
N MET A 185 11.11 -14.91 13.06
CA MET A 185 11.73 -14.41 11.84
C MET A 185 12.62 -15.52 11.26
N THR A 186 12.05 -16.38 10.43
CA THR A 186 12.74 -17.57 9.89
C THR A 186 13.58 -17.25 8.65
N LYS A 187 13.64 -15.98 8.21
CA LYS A 187 14.34 -15.59 6.98
C LYS A 187 15.08 -14.26 7.11
N ARG A 188 16.10 -14.11 6.26
CA ARG A 188 17.09 -13.02 6.28
C ARG A 188 16.42 -11.66 6.20
N LEU A 189 16.82 -10.77 7.11
CA LEU A 189 16.35 -9.39 7.23
C LEU A 189 17.17 -8.39 6.40
N SER A 190 18.24 -8.89 5.77
CA SER A 190 19.13 -8.13 4.93
C SER A 190 19.75 -9.03 3.87
N TRP A 191 20.10 -8.42 2.73
CA TRP A 191 20.97 -9.00 1.72
C TRP A 191 22.29 -8.24 1.77
N GLU A 192 23.39 -8.96 1.89
CA GLU A 192 24.73 -8.44 1.68
C GLU A 192 25.40 -9.33 0.64
N GLN A 193 25.91 -8.72 -0.44
CA GLN A 193 26.65 -9.44 -1.47
C GLN A 193 28.00 -9.83 -0.90
N LEU A 194 28.25 -11.13 -0.76
CA LEU A 194 29.61 -11.61 -0.63
C LEU A 194 30.20 -11.65 -2.04
N PHE A 195 31.13 -10.74 -2.34
CA PHE A 195 31.99 -10.90 -3.50
C PHE A 195 33.01 -12.02 -3.23
N PRO A 196 33.38 -12.81 -4.25
CA PRO A 196 34.39 -13.85 -4.13
C PRO A 196 35.79 -13.31 -3.87
#